data_AF-A0A1Z9C5Q3-F1
#
_entry.id   AF-A0A1Z9C5Q3-F1
#
_cell.length_a   1.000
_cell.length_b   1.000
_cell.length_c   1.000
_cell.angle_alpha   90.00
_cell.angle_beta   90.00
_cell.angle_gamma   90.00
#
_symmetry.space_group_name_H-M   'P 1'
#
loop_
_entity.id
_entity.type
_entity.pdbx_description
1 polymer ?
#
loop_
_entity_poly.entity_id
_entity_poly.type
_entity_poly.pdbx_seq_one_letter_code
_entity_poly.pdbx_strand_id
1 'polypeptide(L)'
;MAQDGTGIHPHEGETLDDRINAAKVGDRRALARLLSSIENGEVRFSDSLKESSDWSILALTGPPGVGKSCLLDRLLHEWVDHGLRIAVLAVDPSSPRSGGALLGDRVRMSVVDDEAKKNSVYVRSVATRKTSGSVPLVVRDMACCLLEIGWDKVVIETVGAGQSEVRCAAVADRIVLVEGPARGDGVQAEKAGLLELA
;
A
#
# COMPACT_ATOMS: atom_id res chain seq x y z
N MET A 1 30.99 8.68 38.43
CA MET A 1 29.64 8.10 38.52
C MET A 1 28.92 8.46 37.22
N ALA A 2 29.05 7.60 36.21
CA ALA A 2 28.29 7.70 34.96
C ALA A 2 27.25 6.58 35.01
N GLN A 3 25.96 6.92 34.88
CA GLN A 3 24.88 5.96 34.80
C GLN A 3 24.76 5.51 33.34
N ASP A 4 24.98 4.22 33.13
CA ASP A 4 24.79 3.52 31.86
C ASP A 4 23.33 3.55 31.42
N GLY A 5 23.16 3.76 30.11
CA GLY A 5 21.87 3.87 29.46
C GLY A 5 21.09 2.56 29.45
N THR A 6 19.86 2.62 29.94
CA THR A 6 18.83 1.60 29.75
C THR A 6 18.21 1.72 28.35
N GLY A 7 19.01 1.41 27.33
CA GLY A 7 18.50 1.13 25.99
C GLY A 7 17.98 -0.30 25.92
N ILE A 8 16.74 -0.55 26.33
CA ILE A 8 16.08 -1.82 26.07
C ILE A 8 15.80 -1.87 24.56
N HIS A 9 16.65 -2.55 23.80
CA HIS A 9 16.36 -2.96 22.42
C HIS A 9 15.33 -4.11 22.48
N PRO A 10 14.06 -3.95 22.03
CA PRO A 10 13.03 -4.92 22.39
C PRO A 10 13.04 -6.25 21.61
N HIS A 11 13.96 -6.51 20.68
CA HIS A 11 13.79 -7.61 19.71
C HIS A 11 15.08 -8.34 19.26
N GLU A 12 16.04 -8.57 20.13
CA GLU A 12 17.08 -9.58 19.86
C GLU A 12 16.45 -10.98 19.91
N GLY A 13 16.27 -11.62 18.75
CA GLY A 13 15.83 -13.02 18.64
C GLY A 13 14.49 -13.30 17.93
N GLU A 14 13.74 -12.28 17.49
CA GLU A 14 12.49 -12.49 16.72
C GLU A 14 12.83 -12.95 15.29
N THR A 15 12.40 -14.17 14.92
CA THR A 15 12.62 -14.72 13.58
C THR A 15 11.62 -14.15 12.55
N LEU A 16 11.89 -14.35 11.26
CA LEU A 16 10.93 -14.00 10.19
C LEU A 16 9.62 -14.77 10.35
N ASP A 17 9.69 -16.05 10.70
CA ASP A 17 8.53 -16.91 10.92
C ASP A 17 7.68 -16.42 12.09
N ASP A 18 8.30 -15.96 13.18
CA ASP A 18 7.59 -15.36 14.31
C ASP A 18 6.79 -14.12 13.87
N ARG A 19 7.40 -13.25 13.04
CA ARG A 19 6.72 -12.07 12.49
C ARG A 19 5.55 -12.44 11.58
N ILE A 20 5.73 -13.44 10.72
CA ILE A 20 4.67 -13.93 9.82
C ILE A 20 3.51 -14.51 10.62
N ASN A 21 3.81 -15.37 11.61
CA ASN A 21 2.79 -16.00 12.44
C ASN A 21 2.03 -14.97 13.29
N ALA A 22 2.73 -14.02 13.89
CA ALA A 22 2.12 -12.92 14.64
C ALA A 22 1.24 -12.03 13.73
N ALA A 23 1.71 -11.72 12.51
CA ALA A 23 0.93 -10.96 11.55
C ALA A 23 -0.36 -11.69 11.11
N LYS A 24 -0.30 -13.01 10.89
CA LYS A 24 -1.46 -13.85 10.55
C LYS A 24 -2.56 -13.82 11.62
N VAL A 25 -2.19 -13.75 12.90
CA VAL A 25 -3.15 -13.66 14.02
C VAL A 25 -3.56 -12.22 14.35
N GLY A 26 -3.15 -11.23 13.55
CA GLY A 26 -3.61 -9.85 13.63
C GLY A 26 -2.70 -8.87 14.37
N ASP A 27 -1.46 -9.25 14.72
CA ASP A 27 -0.50 -8.29 15.30
C ASP A 27 -0.05 -7.26 14.25
N ARG A 28 -0.63 -6.06 14.34
CA ARG A 28 -0.34 -4.94 13.43
C ARG A 28 1.12 -4.45 13.51
N ARG A 29 1.79 -4.58 14.66
CA ARG A 29 3.20 -4.18 14.80
C ARG A 29 4.11 -5.20 14.12
N ALA A 30 3.83 -6.49 14.29
CA ALA A 30 4.54 -7.55 13.57
C ALA A 30 4.35 -7.40 12.05
N LEU A 31 3.13 -7.14 11.58
CA LEU A 31 2.85 -6.85 10.18
C LEU A 31 3.63 -5.63 9.67
N ALA A 32 3.63 -4.52 10.43
CA ALA A 32 4.37 -3.32 10.05
C ALA A 32 5.88 -3.57 9.95
N ARG A 33 6.47 -4.40 10.83
CA ARG A 33 7.88 -4.82 10.78
C ARG A 33 8.15 -5.72 9.57
N LEU A 34 7.29 -6.70 9.31
CA LEU A 34 7.39 -7.60 8.16
C LEU A 34 7.41 -6.82 6.85
N LEU A 35 6.48 -5.89 6.66
CA LEU A 35 6.45 -5.04 5.46
C LEU A 35 7.68 -4.13 5.37
N SER A 36 8.21 -3.63 6.50
CA SER A 36 9.47 -2.87 6.49
C SER A 36 10.67 -3.73 6.04
N SER A 37 10.75 -5.00 6.43
CA SER A 37 11.80 -5.91 5.96
C SER A 37 11.70 -6.15 4.45
N ILE A 38 10.49 -6.24 3.88
CA ILE A 38 10.28 -6.27 2.42
C ILE A 38 10.73 -4.96 1.78
N GLU A 39 10.35 -3.81 2.35
CA GLU A 39 10.73 -2.48 1.87
C GLU A 39 12.25 -2.29 1.78
N ASN A 40 12.97 -2.84 2.76
CA ASN A 40 14.44 -2.82 2.82
C ASN A 40 15.11 -3.89 1.95
N GLY A 41 14.34 -4.79 1.33
CA GLY A 41 14.86 -5.88 0.50
C GLY A 41 15.47 -7.05 1.29
N GLU A 42 15.19 -7.15 2.59
CA GLU A 42 15.63 -8.25 3.47
C GLU A 42 14.86 -9.56 3.18
N VAL A 43 13.62 -9.42 2.71
CA VAL A 43 12.68 -10.52 2.44
C VAL A 43 12.01 -10.29 1.08
N ARG A 44 11.70 -11.36 0.35
CA ARG A 44 10.98 -11.34 -0.93
C ARG A 44 9.78 -12.26 -0.88
N PHE A 45 8.72 -11.88 -1.58
CA PHE A 45 7.46 -12.62 -1.66
C PHE A 45 7.01 -12.60 -3.14
N SER A 46 7.60 -13.46 -3.96
CA SER A 46 7.36 -13.46 -5.41
C SER A 46 6.47 -14.60 -5.92
N ASP A 47 6.15 -15.56 -5.07
CA ASP A 47 5.76 -16.89 -5.53
C ASP A 47 4.31 -17.22 -5.14
N SER A 48 3.42 -17.08 -6.12
CA SER A 48 2.01 -17.51 -6.12
C SER A 48 0.97 -16.51 -5.63
N LEU A 49 0.60 -15.57 -6.52
CA LEU A 49 -0.79 -15.13 -6.54
C LEU A 49 -1.61 -16.32 -7.05
N LYS A 50 -2.51 -16.85 -6.22
CA LYS A 50 -3.46 -17.87 -6.70
C LYS A 50 -4.26 -17.25 -7.85
N GLU A 51 -4.37 -17.97 -8.96
CA GLU A 51 -5.31 -17.60 -10.02
C GLU A 51 -6.71 -17.54 -9.40
N SER A 52 -7.22 -16.33 -9.25
CA SER A 52 -8.58 -16.05 -8.81
C SER A 52 -9.38 -15.65 -10.05
N SER A 53 -10.62 -16.14 -10.16
CA SER A 53 -11.54 -15.70 -11.23
C SER A 53 -11.95 -14.22 -11.08
N ASP A 54 -11.73 -13.66 -9.88
CA ASP A 54 -11.88 -12.24 -9.55
C ASP A 54 -10.51 -11.61 -9.23
N TRP A 55 -10.42 -10.31 -8.97
CA TRP A 55 -9.15 -9.62 -8.68
C TRP A 55 -8.64 -9.87 -7.25
N SER A 56 -7.33 -9.83 -7.03
CA SER A 56 -6.71 -9.86 -5.69
C SER A 56 -5.99 -8.55 -5.37
N ILE A 57 -5.42 -7.92 -6.40
CA ILE A 57 -4.73 -6.63 -6.33
C ILE A 57 -5.42 -5.66 -7.29
N LEU A 58 -5.89 -4.53 -6.76
CA LEU A 58 -6.49 -3.43 -7.52
C LEU A 58 -5.60 -2.19 -7.41
N ALA A 59 -5.25 -1.56 -8.53
CA ALA A 59 -4.64 -0.24 -8.53
C ALA A 59 -5.72 0.84 -8.68
N LEU A 60 -5.70 1.85 -7.81
CA LEU A 60 -6.49 3.07 -7.94
C LEU A 60 -5.56 4.25 -8.21
N THR A 61 -5.66 4.83 -9.40
CA THR A 61 -4.74 5.86 -9.88
C THR A 61 -5.49 7.02 -10.53
N GLY A 62 -4.76 8.09 -10.84
CA GLY A 62 -5.31 9.30 -11.44
C GLY A 62 -4.69 10.59 -10.87
N PRO A 63 -5.05 11.75 -11.42
CA PRO A 63 -4.43 13.01 -11.05
C PRO A 63 -4.56 13.35 -9.55
N PRO A 64 -3.63 14.12 -8.96
CA PRO A 64 -3.79 14.65 -7.61
C PRO A 64 -5.08 15.47 -7.48
N GLY A 65 -5.77 15.32 -6.34
CA GLY A 65 -6.99 16.06 -6.02
C GLY A 65 -8.25 15.64 -6.79
N VAL A 66 -8.22 14.57 -7.60
CA VAL A 66 -9.41 14.06 -8.32
C VAL A 66 -10.43 13.34 -7.41
N GLY A 67 -10.08 13.09 -6.15
CA GLY A 67 -10.97 12.45 -5.17
C GLY A 67 -10.72 10.95 -4.96
N LYS A 68 -9.55 10.42 -5.35
CA LYS A 68 -9.20 8.99 -5.21
C LYS A 68 -9.35 8.47 -3.78
N SER A 69 -8.75 9.15 -2.81
CA SER A 69 -8.83 8.73 -1.41
C SER A 69 -10.26 8.79 -0.86
N CYS A 70 -11.08 9.74 -1.32
CA CYS A 70 -12.51 9.80 -0.96
C CYS A 70 -13.30 8.62 -1.57
N LEU A 71 -13.01 8.26 -2.83
CA LEU A 71 -13.60 7.08 -3.47
C LEU A 71 -13.15 5.80 -2.77
N LEU A 72 -11.85 5.68 -2.48
CA LEU A 72 -11.28 4.53 -1.80
C LEU A 72 -11.89 4.35 -0.40
N ASP A 73 -12.04 5.42 0.38
CA ASP A 73 -12.68 5.36 1.70
C ASP A 73 -14.10 4.76 1.63
N ARG A 74 -14.90 5.19 0.64
CA ARG A 74 -16.24 4.64 0.43
C ARG A 74 -16.23 3.18 -0.01
N LEU A 75 -15.31 2.80 -0.90
CA LEU A 75 -15.13 1.41 -1.31
C LEU A 75 -14.69 0.52 -0.13
N LEU A 76 -13.80 1.01 0.73
CA LEU A 76 -13.37 0.28 1.92
C LEU A 76 -14.53 0.03 2.88
N HIS A 77 -15.39 1.03 3.12
CA HIS A 77 -16.59 0.82 3.94
C HIS A 77 -17.48 -0.28 3.35
N GLU A 78 -17.77 -0.21 2.06
CA GLU A 78 -18.61 -1.18 1.36
C GLU A 78 -18.01 -2.61 1.42
N TRP A 79 -16.72 -2.76 1.17
CA TRP A 79 -16.05 -4.07 1.21
C TRP A 79 -15.99 -4.64 2.63
N VAL A 80 -15.73 -3.81 3.64
CA VAL A 80 -15.74 -4.25 5.03
C VAL A 80 -17.15 -4.63 5.48
N ASP A 81 -18.19 -3.93 5.03
CA ASP A 81 -19.59 -4.30 5.29
C ASP A 81 -19.98 -5.64 4.66
N HIS A 82 -19.30 -6.03 3.57
CA HIS A 82 -19.38 -7.37 2.99
C HIS A 82 -18.46 -8.41 3.67
N GLY A 83 -17.81 -8.05 4.77
CA GLY A 83 -16.97 -8.96 5.56
C GLY A 83 -15.56 -9.15 5.02
N LEU A 84 -15.11 -8.33 4.06
CA LEU A 84 -13.75 -8.42 3.51
C LEU A 84 -12.72 -7.67 4.37
N ARG A 85 -11.52 -8.24 4.46
CA ARG A 85 -10.32 -7.60 5.01
C ARG A 85 -9.49 -7.01 3.88
N ILE A 86 -9.35 -5.69 3.86
CA ILE A 86 -8.69 -4.95 2.78
C ILE A 86 -7.40 -4.30 3.26
N ALA A 87 -6.29 -4.56 2.58
CA ALA A 87 -5.05 -3.83 2.80
C ALA A 87 -4.84 -2.77 1.72
N VAL A 88 -4.35 -1.60 2.11
CA VAL A 88 -4.05 -0.47 1.22
C VAL A 88 -2.56 -0.15 1.27
N LEU A 89 -1.93 -0.18 0.10
CA LEU A 89 -0.57 0.30 -0.13
C LEU A 89 -0.65 1.66 -0.81
N ALA A 90 -0.47 2.73 -0.03
CA ALA A 90 -0.45 4.10 -0.53
C ALA A 90 0.96 4.45 -1.02
N VAL A 91 1.13 4.53 -2.34
CA VAL A 91 2.39 4.81 -3.02
C VAL A 91 2.46 6.30 -3.36
N ASP A 92 3.38 6.99 -2.70
CA ASP A 92 3.60 8.43 -2.86
C ASP A 92 5.07 8.72 -3.21
N PRO A 93 5.36 9.60 -4.20
CA PRO A 93 6.68 10.18 -4.31
C PRO A 93 7.09 10.83 -2.98
N SER A 94 8.25 10.43 -2.45
CA SER A 94 8.72 10.97 -1.17
C SER A 94 8.79 12.50 -1.19
N SER A 95 8.28 13.16 -0.14
CA SER A 95 8.48 14.60 0.03
C SER A 95 9.98 14.94 0.12
N PRO A 96 10.50 15.90 -0.68
CA PRO A 96 11.88 16.36 -0.60
C PRO A 96 12.25 16.98 0.76
N ARG A 97 11.26 17.47 1.54
CA ARG A 97 11.48 18.19 2.81
C ARG A 97 11.35 17.33 4.06
N SER A 98 10.35 16.46 4.14
CA SER A 98 10.08 15.68 5.36
C SER A 98 10.69 14.29 5.33
N GLY A 99 11.07 13.80 4.15
CA GLY A 99 11.60 12.47 4.03
C GLY A 99 10.62 11.39 4.50
N GLY A 100 9.34 11.54 4.22
CA GLY A 100 8.32 10.50 4.38
C GLY A 100 7.39 10.49 3.16
N ALA A 101 6.64 9.41 2.98
CA ALA A 101 5.41 9.45 2.18
C ALA A 101 4.40 10.36 2.92
N LEU A 102 3.64 11.17 2.19
CA LEU A 102 2.60 12.03 2.74
C LEU A 102 1.65 11.19 3.60
N LEU A 103 1.84 11.26 4.92
CA LEU A 103 0.92 10.77 5.94
C LEU A 103 -0.51 11.31 5.78
N GLY A 104 -0.71 12.31 4.90
CA GLY A 104 -1.99 12.91 4.56
C GLY A 104 -3.00 11.94 3.95
N ASP A 105 -2.56 10.82 3.36
CA ASP A 105 -3.47 9.81 2.79
C ASP A 105 -4.15 8.97 3.88
N ARG A 106 -3.48 8.76 5.03
CA ARG A 106 -4.07 8.08 6.21
C ARG A 106 -5.10 8.94 6.94
N VAL A 107 -4.93 10.27 6.95
CA VAL A 107 -5.85 11.21 7.63
C VAL A 107 -7.19 11.36 6.90
N ARG A 108 -7.29 10.84 5.66
CA ARG A 108 -8.50 10.96 4.82
C ARG A 108 -9.40 9.74 4.80
N MET A 109 -8.96 8.60 5.35
CA MET A 109 -9.74 7.37 5.36
C MET A 109 -10.46 7.23 6.70
N SER A 110 -11.75 7.53 6.75
CA SER A 110 -12.55 7.47 7.97
C SER A 110 -12.76 6.04 8.47
N VAL A 111 -12.68 5.04 7.58
CA VAL A 111 -12.86 3.62 7.94
C VAL A 111 -11.82 3.11 8.95
N VAL A 112 -10.61 3.70 9.00
CA VAL A 112 -9.57 3.29 9.96
C VAL A 112 -9.80 3.85 11.37
N ASP A 113 -10.66 4.87 11.49
CA ASP A 113 -11.06 5.48 12.76
C ASP A 113 -12.36 4.85 13.31
N ASP A 114 -13.05 4.03 12.52
CA ASP A 114 -14.23 3.27 12.95
C ASP A 114 -13.82 2.05 13.79
N GLU A 115 -14.14 2.07 15.09
CA GLU A 115 -13.79 1.01 16.05
C GLU A 115 -14.28 -0.39 15.63
N ALA A 116 -15.40 -0.48 14.91
CA ALA A 116 -15.95 -1.75 14.45
C ALA A 116 -15.22 -2.28 13.19
N LYS A 117 -14.68 -1.38 12.36
CA LYS A 117 -14.14 -1.70 11.03
C LYS A 117 -12.62 -1.63 10.94
N LYS A 118 -11.94 -0.92 11.85
CA LYS A 118 -10.50 -0.64 11.79
C LYS A 118 -9.59 -1.87 11.74
N ASN A 119 -10.06 -3.02 12.23
CA ASN A 119 -9.30 -4.28 12.19
C ASN A 119 -9.38 -4.98 10.83
N SER A 120 -10.41 -4.66 10.04
CA SER A 120 -10.61 -5.16 8.66
C SER A 120 -9.90 -4.29 7.61
N VAL A 121 -9.25 -3.20 8.02
CA VAL A 121 -8.46 -2.34 7.13
C VAL A 121 -7.04 -2.14 7.65
N TYR A 122 -6.06 -2.28 6.76
CA TYR A 122 -4.67 -1.95 7.06
C TYR A 122 -4.08 -1.05 6.00
N VAL A 123 -3.53 0.10 6.41
CA VAL A 123 -2.97 1.08 5.48
C VAL A 123 -1.47 1.22 5.73
N ARG A 124 -0.67 1.03 4.68
CA ARG A 124 0.78 1.24 4.68
C ARG A 124 1.14 2.22 3.59
N SER A 125 1.84 3.28 3.99
CA SER A 125 2.48 4.19 3.03
C SER A 125 3.81 3.59 2.57
N VAL A 126 4.08 3.64 1.27
CA VAL A 126 5.30 3.13 0.63
C VAL A 126 6.06 4.31 0.02
N ALA A 127 7.31 4.52 0.44
CA ALA A 127 8.11 5.66 0.00
C ALA A 127 9.09 5.27 -1.11
N THR A 128 9.17 6.08 -2.17
CA THR A 128 9.97 5.77 -3.39
C THR A 128 11.48 6.05 -3.32
N ARG A 129 12.03 6.47 -2.17
CA ARG A 129 13.34 7.18 -2.08
C ARG A 129 14.61 6.36 -2.24
N LYS A 130 14.64 5.08 -1.87
CA LYS A 130 15.90 4.28 -1.84
C LYS A 130 16.09 3.37 -3.05
N THR A 131 15.08 3.28 -3.91
CA THR A 131 14.92 2.13 -4.80
C THR A 131 14.05 2.48 -6.01
N SER A 132 14.16 3.68 -6.58
CA SER A 132 13.26 4.18 -7.64
C SER A 132 13.05 3.20 -8.81
N GLY A 133 14.01 2.33 -9.11
CA GLY A 133 13.87 1.24 -10.09
C GLY A 133 13.11 -0.01 -9.61
N SER A 134 13.12 -0.32 -8.31
CA SER A 134 12.54 -1.53 -7.71
C SER A 134 11.29 -1.29 -6.85
N VAL A 135 10.79 -0.06 -6.75
CA VAL A 135 9.51 0.23 -6.05
C VAL A 135 8.37 -0.67 -6.54
N PRO A 136 8.14 -0.89 -7.85
CA PRO A 136 7.10 -1.80 -8.30
C PRO A 136 7.27 -3.22 -7.75
N LEU A 137 8.51 -3.73 -7.69
CA LEU A 137 8.80 -5.06 -7.15
C LEU A 137 8.53 -5.11 -5.65
N VAL A 138 8.90 -4.07 -4.90
CA VAL A 138 8.62 -3.97 -3.47
C VAL A 138 7.10 -3.92 -3.20
N VAL A 139 6.36 -3.12 -3.98
CA VAL A 139 4.89 -3.04 -3.86
C VAL A 139 4.26 -4.40 -4.16
N ARG A 140 4.74 -5.10 -5.18
CA ARG A 140 4.30 -6.45 -5.51
C ARG A 140 4.61 -7.44 -4.37
N ASP A 141 5.83 -7.45 -3.86
CA ASP A 141 6.23 -8.32 -2.73
C ASP A 141 5.36 -8.06 -1.49
N MET A 142 5.09 -6.78 -1.18
CA MET A 142 4.20 -6.40 -0.08
C MET A 142 2.76 -6.88 -0.32
N ALA A 143 2.24 -6.75 -1.54
CA ALA A 143 0.90 -7.20 -1.88
C ALA A 143 0.77 -8.72 -1.78
N CYS A 144 1.73 -9.49 -2.32
CA CYS A 144 1.78 -10.94 -2.17
C CYS A 144 1.83 -11.36 -0.70
N CYS A 145 2.72 -10.74 0.08
CA CYS A 145 2.83 -10.98 1.52
C CYS A 145 1.47 -10.76 2.24
N LEU A 146 0.79 -9.66 1.96
CA LEU A 146 -0.53 -9.35 2.54
C LEU A 146 -1.59 -10.41 2.19
N LEU A 147 -1.62 -10.87 0.95
CA LEU A 147 -2.54 -11.94 0.53
C LEU A 147 -2.22 -13.27 1.22
N GLU A 148 -0.93 -13.64 1.31
CA GLU A 148 -0.48 -14.88 1.96
C GLU A 148 -0.75 -14.93 3.47
N ILE A 149 -0.75 -13.77 4.16
CA ILE A 149 -1.08 -13.69 5.58
C ILE A 149 -2.59 -13.57 5.86
N GLY A 150 -3.43 -13.65 4.82
CA GLY A 150 -4.88 -13.76 4.95
C GLY A 150 -5.65 -12.44 4.88
N TRP A 151 -5.11 -11.43 4.19
CA TRP A 151 -5.94 -10.32 3.68
C TRP A 151 -6.65 -10.76 2.41
N ASP A 152 -7.92 -10.39 2.26
CA ASP A 152 -8.75 -10.86 1.15
C ASP A 152 -8.42 -10.14 -0.16
N LYS A 153 -8.12 -8.83 -0.06
CA LYS A 153 -7.79 -7.98 -1.20
C LYS A 153 -6.72 -6.94 -0.83
N VAL A 154 -5.94 -6.53 -1.82
CA VAL A 154 -4.97 -5.43 -1.70
C VAL A 154 -5.32 -4.33 -2.69
N VAL A 155 -5.33 -3.08 -2.22
CA VAL A 155 -5.46 -1.89 -3.07
C VAL A 155 -4.14 -1.13 -3.09
N ILE A 156 -3.66 -0.79 -4.27
CA ILE A 156 -2.52 0.09 -4.48
C ILE A 156 -3.08 1.46 -4.87
N GLU A 157 -2.96 2.45 -3.99
CA GLU A 157 -3.33 3.84 -4.31
C GLU A 157 -2.08 4.61 -4.71
N THR A 158 -2.08 5.30 -5.86
CA THR A 158 -0.99 6.19 -6.24
C THR A 158 -1.40 7.65 -6.07
N VAL A 159 -0.48 8.54 -5.67
CA VAL A 159 -0.83 9.97 -5.50
C VAL A 159 -1.06 10.70 -6.84
N GLY A 160 -0.36 10.28 -7.90
CA GLY A 160 -0.44 10.88 -9.24
C GLY A 160 -0.29 9.88 -10.39
N ALA A 161 0.05 10.41 -11.57
CA ALA A 161 0.19 9.70 -12.84
C ALA A 161 1.63 9.70 -13.39
N GLY A 162 2.63 9.93 -12.54
CA GLY A 162 4.04 9.89 -12.94
C GLY A 162 4.49 8.47 -13.32
N GLN A 163 5.62 8.36 -14.03
CA GLN A 163 6.13 7.09 -14.56
C GLN A 163 6.36 6.02 -13.48
N SER A 164 6.78 6.41 -12.28
CA SER A 164 6.98 5.47 -11.17
C SER A 164 5.64 4.94 -10.66
N GLU A 165 4.64 5.81 -10.58
CA GLU A 165 3.28 5.50 -10.16
C GLU A 165 2.60 4.57 -11.17
N VAL A 166 2.75 4.83 -12.48
CA VAL A 166 2.26 3.95 -13.54
C VAL A 166 2.83 2.54 -13.38
N ARG A 167 4.14 2.42 -13.15
CA ARG A 167 4.80 1.12 -12.96
C ARG A 167 4.36 0.40 -11.70
N CYS A 168 3.99 1.13 -10.64
CA CYS A 168 3.42 0.53 -9.43
C CYS A 168 1.97 0.06 -9.66
N ALA A 169 1.17 0.83 -10.41
CA ALA A 169 -0.19 0.40 -10.79
C ALA A 169 -0.15 -0.87 -11.68
N ALA A 170 0.86 -0.98 -12.55
CA ALA A 170 1.04 -2.11 -13.47
C ALA A 170 1.29 -3.48 -12.80
N VAL A 171 1.51 -3.52 -11.47
CA VAL A 171 1.65 -4.79 -10.74
C VAL A 171 0.32 -5.39 -10.30
N ALA A 172 -0.78 -4.64 -10.44
CA ALA A 172 -2.11 -5.05 -10.05
C ALA A 172 -2.80 -5.91 -11.12
N ASP A 173 -3.79 -6.71 -10.71
CA ASP A 173 -4.62 -7.53 -11.62
C ASP A 173 -5.61 -6.65 -12.41
N ARG A 174 -5.99 -5.51 -11.81
CA ARG A 174 -6.95 -4.54 -12.34
C ARG A 174 -6.46 -3.13 -12.02
N ILE A 175 -6.68 -2.21 -12.95
CA ILE A 175 -6.36 -0.79 -12.78
C ILE A 175 -7.63 0.03 -12.96
N VAL A 176 -7.88 0.93 -12.02
CA VAL A 176 -8.97 1.92 -12.08
C VAL A 176 -8.35 3.30 -12.14
N LEU A 177 -8.57 3.97 -13.27
CA LEU A 177 -8.18 5.36 -13.47
C LEU A 177 -9.36 6.28 -13.09
N VAL A 178 -9.14 7.14 -12.10
CA VAL A 178 -10.11 8.16 -11.66
C VAL A 178 -9.80 9.48 -12.34
N GLU A 179 -10.80 10.03 -13.04
CA GLU A 179 -10.71 11.29 -13.77
C GLU A 179 -11.76 12.29 -13.32
N GLY A 180 -11.42 13.58 -13.45
CA GLY A 180 -12.32 14.69 -13.15
C GLY A 180 -12.82 15.34 -14.44
N PRO A 181 -14.06 15.85 -14.48
CA PRO A 181 -14.57 16.55 -15.65
C PRO A 181 -13.74 17.80 -15.96
N ALA A 182 -13.57 18.10 -17.26
CA ALA A 182 -13.03 19.36 -17.78
C ALA A 182 -11.59 19.75 -17.34
N ARG A 183 -10.67 18.80 -17.14
CA ARG A 183 -9.23 19.10 -17.04
C ARG A 183 -8.58 19.38 -18.41
N GLY A 184 -9.17 20.30 -19.15
CA GLY A 184 -8.68 20.76 -20.45
C GLY A 184 -7.28 21.36 -20.31
N ASP A 185 -6.31 20.67 -20.89
CA ASP A 185 -5.30 21.18 -21.82
C ASP A 185 -4.71 19.96 -22.55
N GLY A 186 -4.48 20.09 -23.86
CA GLY A 186 -4.28 19.01 -24.84
C GLY A 186 -3.04 18.12 -24.69
N VAL A 187 -2.43 18.02 -23.51
CA VAL A 187 -1.32 17.13 -23.22
C VAL A 187 -1.74 16.13 -22.15
N GLN A 188 -2.57 15.17 -22.55
CA GLN A 188 -2.77 13.90 -21.83
C GLN A 188 -1.56 12.95 -21.97
N ALA A 189 -0.37 13.47 -22.31
CA ALA A 189 0.82 12.65 -22.56
C ALA A 189 1.30 11.89 -21.31
N GLU A 190 1.10 12.44 -20.10
CA GLU A 190 1.36 11.72 -18.84
C GLU A 190 0.45 10.49 -18.66
N LYS A 191 -0.69 10.42 -19.35
CA LYS A 191 -1.69 9.35 -19.24
C LYS A 191 -1.61 8.30 -20.34
N ALA A 192 -0.81 8.52 -21.41
CA ALA A 192 -0.71 7.58 -22.52
C ALA A 192 -0.30 6.18 -22.02
N GLY A 193 0.73 6.09 -21.17
CA GLY A 193 1.17 4.83 -20.59
C GLY A 193 0.19 4.19 -19.59
N LEU A 194 -0.71 4.97 -18.97
CA LEU A 194 -1.75 4.44 -18.07
C LEU A 194 -2.96 3.91 -18.84
N LEU A 195 -3.39 4.62 -19.88
CA LEU A 195 -4.50 4.20 -20.75
C LEU A 195 -4.16 2.94 -21.55
N GLU A 196 -2.88 2.69 -21.83
CA GLU A 196 -2.44 1.42 -22.43
C GLU A 196 -2.49 0.23 -21.45
N LEU A 197 -2.52 0.49 -20.14
CA LEU A 197 -2.49 -0.54 -19.09
C LEU A 197 -3.86 -0.83 -18.46
N ALA A 198 -4.84 0.06 -18.64
CA ALA A 198 -6.19 -0.03 -18.06
C ALA A 198 -7.19 -0.64 -19.05
#